data_AF-A0AAU9C306-F1
#
_entry.id   AF-A0AAU9C306-F1
#
_cell.length_a   1.000
_cell.length_b   1.000
_cell.length_c   1.000
_cell.angle_alpha   90.00
_cell.angle_beta   90.00
_cell.angle_gamma   90.00
#
_symmetry.space_group_name_H-M   'P 1'
#
loop_
_entity.id
_entity.type
_entity.pdbx_description
1 polymer ?
#
loop_
_entity_poly.entity_id
_entity_poly.type
_entity_poly.pdbx_seq_one_letter_code
_entity_poly.pdbx_strand_id
1 'polypeptide(L)'
;MAHDNACPCLARFEATNGTGLWEVYPWGLKVGGTCYGFTPTSHIVHSGVQGRSYRSGRLVEEQDDFGLWAALAVYQETDSWEDAGLAAWALGGSTMTPVVETHKIPGTVTLSIGGLRTSDNPDASLRYREDGQCVQVDAIQRFADVCLAAIKACREAHSPAASTRSRRRTNGRRP
;
A
#
# COMPACT_ATOMS: atom_id res chain seq x y z
N MET A 1 -2.94 -1.29 37.86
CA MET A 1 -2.61 -2.70 37.54
C MET A 1 -1.50 -2.66 36.51
N ALA A 2 -0.25 -2.76 36.98
CA ALA A 2 0.94 -2.70 36.14
C ALA A 2 1.13 -4.04 35.42
N HIS A 3 0.91 -4.04 34.11
CA HIS A 3 1.26 -5.16 33.21
C HIS A 3 2.43 -4.72 32.33
N ASP A 4 3.59 -4.47 32.95
CA ASP A 4 4.88 -4.39 32.25
C ASP A 4 5.68 -5.65 32.60
N ASN A 5 6.33 -6.25 31.58
CA ASN A 5 7.42 -7.24 31.65
C ASN A 5 7.16 -8.76 31.47
N ALA A 6 6.23 -9.23 30.64
CA ALA A 6 6.31 -10.66 30.21
C ALA A 6 5.64 -11.07 28.88
N CYS A 7 4.95 -10.20 28.15
CA CYS A 7 4.33 -10.59 26.89
C CYS A 7 5.16 -10.11 25.70
N PRO A 8 5.71 -11.01 24.86
CA PRO A 8 6.43 -10.59 23.67
C PRO A 8 5.48 -9.81 22.75
N CYS A 9 5.92 -8.63 22.33
CA CYS A 9 5.25 -7.88 21.27
C CYS A 9 5.30 -8.72 19.99
N LEU A 10 4.14 -9.10 19.47
CA LEU A 10 4.01 -9.98 18.31
C LEU A 10 4.30 -9.22 17.00
N ALA A 11 3.84 -7.98 16.92
CA ALA A 11 4.09 -7.09 15.80
C ALA A 11 3.96 -5.64 16.26
N ARG A 12 4.73 -4.74 15.66
CA ARG A 12 4.58 -3.29 15.85
C ARG A 12 4.68 -2.56 14.52
N PHE A 13 3.91 -1.50 14.35
CA PHE A 13 4.12 -0.54 13.26
C PHE A 13 3.93 0.88 13.78
N GLU A 14 4.71 1.80 13.21
CA GLU A 14 4.59 3.23 13.50
C GLU A 14 3.65 3.85 12.48
N ALA A 15 2.56 4.43 12.97
CA ALA A 15 1.53 4.99 12.13
C ALA A 15 1.93 6.38 11.62
N THR A 16 1.96 6.55 10.31
CA THR A 16 2.34 7.82 9.64
C THR A 16 1.29 8.92 9.78
N ASN A 17 0.07 8.57 10.21
CA ASN A 17 -1.07 9.48 10.37
C ASN A 17 -1.11 10.20 11.74
N GLY A 18 -0.06 10.07 12.56
CA GLY A 18 0.02 10.71 13.88
C GLY A 18 -0.72 9.99 15.00
N THR A 19 -1.28 8.79 14.75
CA THR A 19 -1.87 7.94 15.82
C THR A 19 -0.83 7.23 16.69
N GLY A 20 0.46 7.38 16.36
CA GLY A 20 1.58 6.88 17.15
C GLY A 20 1.92 5.41 16.88
N LEU A 21 2.57 4.76 17.83
CA LEU A 21 2.98 3.37 17.70
C LEU A 21 1.80 2.42 17.96
N TRP A 22 1.59 1.46 17.07
CA TRP A 22 0.64 0.38 17.21
C TRP A 22 1.40 -0.91 17.51
N GLU A 23 1.11 -1.55 18.64
CA GLU A 23 1.76 -2.76 19.12
C GLU A 23 0.72 -3.85 19.37
N VAL A 24 0.99 -5.07 18.92
CA VAL A 24 0.13 -6.25 19.11
C VAL A 24 0.73 -7.13 20.19
N TYR A 25 -0.12 -7.53 21.12
CA TYR A 25 0.18 -8.49 22.16
C TYR A 25 -0.81 -9.66 22.12
N PRO A 26 -0.47 -10.81 22.72
CA PRO A 26 -1.38 -11.95 22.80
C PRO A 26 -2.73 -11.63 23.50
N TRP A 27 -2.74 -10.63 24.38
CA TRP A 27 -3.92 -10.19 25.13
C TRP A 27 -4.69 -9.04 24.46
N GLY A 28 -4.09 -8.35 23.48
CA GLY A 28 -4.66 -7.10 22.98
C GLY A 28 -3.75 -6.29 22.08
N LEU A 29 -4.08 -5.01 21.92
CA LEU A 29 -3.37 -4.00 21.17
C LEU A 29 -3.01 -2.85 22.09
N LYS A 30 -1.89 -2.20 21.84
CA LYS A 30 -1.54 -0.91 22.43
C LYS A 30 -1.34 0.08 21.32
N VAL A 31 -2.08 1.18 21.35
CA VAL A 31 -2.00 2.25 20.33
C VAL A 31 -1.77 3.57 21.03
N GLY A 32 -0.64 4.23 20.73
CA GLY A 32 -0.34 5.55 21.27
C GLY A 32 -0.34 5.64 22.81
N GLY A 33 -0.10 4.52 23.50
CA GLY A 33 -0.15 4.43 24.97
C GLY A 33 -1.47 3.90 25.54
N THR A 34 -2.54 3.81 24.75
CA THR A 34 -3.84 3.26 25.17
C THR A 34 -3.89 1.76 24.92
N CYS A 35 -4.35 0.99 25.91
CA CYS A 35 -4.46 -0.47 25.83
C CYS A 35 -5.89 -0.91 25.45
N TYR A 36 -5.98 -1.80 24.47
CA TYR A 36 -7.22 -2.37 23.93
C TYR A 36 -7.16 -3.90 24.07
N GLY A 37 -8.06 -4.51 24.83
CA GLY A 37 -8.16 -5.96 24.97
C GLY A 37 -8.90 -6.62 23.81
N PHE A 38 -8.43 -7.78 23.37
CA PHE A 38 -9.17 -8.61 22.41
C PHE A 38 -10.36 -9.29 23.07
N THR A 39 -11.45 -9.42 22.32
CA THR A 39 -12.65 -10.15 22.70
C THR A 39 -12.95 -11.25 21.67
N PRO A 40 -13.85 -12.21 21.98
CA PRO A 40 -14.25 -13.24 21.03
C PRO A 40 -14.92 -12.68 19.75
N THR A 41 -15.53 -11.49 19.84
CA THR A 41 -16.19 -10.76 18.75
C THR A 41 -15.26 -9.81 18.01
N SER A 42 -13.99 -9.68 18.43
CA SER A 42 -13.02 -8.87 17.72
C SER A 42 -12.84 -9.34 16.29
N HIS A 43 -12.71 -8.40 15.37
CA HIS A 43 -12.46 -8.65 13.96
C HIS A 43 -11.54 -7.59 13.38
N ILE A 44 -10.82 -7.97 12.33
CA ILE A 44 -9.89 -7.11 11.61
C ILE A 44 -10.21 -7.15 10.13
N VAL A 45 -10.21 -5.98 9.52
CA VAL A 45 -10.39 -5.79 8.09
C VAL A 45 -9.24 -4.91 7.61
N HIS A 46 -8.49 -5.39 6.63
CA HIS A 46 -7.47 -4.61 5.96
C HIS A 46 -7.74 -4.58 4.46
N SER A 47 -7.48 -3.45 3.82
CA SER A 47 -7.45 -3.32 2.37
C SER A 47 -6.29 -2.41 2.00
N GLY A 48 -5.49 -2.80 1.01
CA GLY A 48 -4.30 -2.05 0.65
C GLY A 48 -4.00 -2.17 -0.83
N VAL A 49 -3.85 -1.02 -1.48
CA VAL A 49 -3.42 -0.90 -2.88
C VAL A 49 -2.17 -0.04 -2.90
N GLN A 50 -1.04 -0.63 -3.29
CA GLN A 50 0.21 0.11 -3.45
C GLN A 50 0.10 1.11 -4.60
N GLY A 51 0.61 2.33 -4.40
CA GLY A 51 0.69 3.33 -5.46
C GLY A 51 1.56 2.83 -6.61
N ARG A 52 1.14 3.13 -7.84
CA ARG A 52 1.86 2.73 -9.06
C ARG A 52 2.27 3.98 -9.82
N SER A 53 3.48 3.98 -10.37
CA SER A 53 3.88 4.95 -11.38
C SER A 53 4.13 4.23 -12.68
N TYR A 54 3.54 4.71 -13.78
CA TYR A 54 3.87 4.24 -15.11
C TYR A 54 4.41 5.39 -15.95
N ARG A 55 5.37 5.07 -16.82
CA ARG A 55 6.01 6.01 -17.73
C ARG A 55 5.41 5.76 -19.11
N SER A 56 4.78 6.77 -19.68
CA SER A 56 4.24 6.73 -21.05
C SER A 56 5.19 7.50 -21.96
N GLY A 57 5.64 6.86 -23.04
CA GLY A 57 6.44 7.52 -24.07
C GLY A 57 5.59 7.69 -25.32
N ARG A 58 5.52 8.90 -25.86
CA ARG A 58 4.95 9.17 -27.18
C ARG A 58 6.03 9.76 -28.07
N LEU A 59 6.12 9.25 -29.28
CA LEU A 59 6.87 9.91 -30.35
C LEU A 59 5.96 10.96 -30.97
N VAL A 60 6.40 12.21 -30.91
CA VAL A 60 5.76 13.31 -31.62
C VAL A 60 6.58 13.53 -32.88
N GLU A 61 5.93 13.31 -34.02
CA GLU A 61 6.49 13.58 -35.34
C GLU A 61 6.13 15.02 -35.70
N GLU A 62 7.13 15.89 -35.76
CA GLU A 62 6.99 17.25 -36.28
C GLU A 62 7.59 17.28 -37.68
N GLN A 63 6.83 17.80 -38.64
CA GLN A 63 7.31 18.00 -40.00
C GLN A 63 8.34 19.13 -39.96
N ASP A 64 9.57 18.86 -40.37
CA ASP A 64 10.58 19.90 -40.44
C ASP A 64 10.46 20.67 -41.77
N ASP A 65 10.62 21.99 -41.69
CA ASP A 65 10.67 22.85 -42.88
C ASP A 65 12.07 22.85 -43.52
N PHE A 66 12.98 21.98 -43.06
CA PHE A 66 14.39 22.01 -43.45
C PHE A 66 14.57 21.72 -44.95
N GLY A 67 13.79 20.78 -45.50
CA GLY A 67 13.75 20.52 -46.94
C GLY A 67 13.35 21.74 -47.75
N LEU A 68 12.38 22.53 -47.28
CA LEU A 68 11.94 23.77 -47.94
C LEU A 68 13.04 24.85 -47.92
N TRP A 69 13.76 24.99 -46.80
CA TRP A 69 14.90 25.89 -46.70
C TRP A 69 16.07 25.47 -47.60
N ALA A 70 16.35 24.16 -47.68
CA ALA A 70 17.37 23.63 -48.57
C ALA A 70 17.02 23.84 -50.05
N ALA A 71 15.75 23.64 -50.42
CA ALA A 71 15.25 23.92 -51.77
C ALA A 71 15.42 25.39 -52.15
N LEU A 72 15.10 26.32 -51.23
CA LEU A 72 15.26 27.75 -51.45
C LEU A 72 16.72 28.13 -51.65
N ALA A 73 17.63 27.58 -50.83
CA ALA A 73 19.07 27.85 -50.95
C ALA A 73 19.65 27.33 -52.27
N VAL A 74 19.25 26.12 -52.70
CA VAL A 74 19.70 25.54 -53.97
C VAL A 74 19.14 26.35 -55.14
N TYR A 75 17.86 26.71 -55.10
CA TYR A 75 17.26 27.53 -56.15
C TYR A 75 17.96 28.90 -56.30
N GLN A 76 18.32 29.55 -55.18
CA GLN A 76 19.05 30.81 -55.20
C GLN A 76 20.45 30.71 -55.82
N GLU A 77 21.10 29.55 -55.69
CA GLU A 77 22.46 29.33 -56.20
C GLU A 77 22.47 28.80 -57.64
N THR A 78 21.51 27.96 -58.02
CA THR A 78 21.52 27.23 -59.29
C THR A 78 20.45 27.68 -60.29
N ASP A 79 19.44 28.46 -59.86
CA ASP A 79 18.23 28.84 -60.62
C ASP A 79 17.48 27.63 -61.24
N SER A 80 17.68 26.44 -60.65
CA SER A 80 17.14 25.16 -61.13
C SER A 80 16.04 24.65 -60.20
N TRP A 81 14.84 24.51 -60.73
CA TRP A 81 13.70 23.94 -60.00
C TRP A 81 13.84 22.43 -59.78
N GLU A 82 14.54 21.73 -60.66
CA GLU A 82 14.78 20.29 -60.53
C GLU A 82 15.73 19.98 -59.37
N ASP A 83 16.83 20.74 -59.28
CA ASP A 83 17.81 20.58 -58.19
C ASP A 83 17.24 21.04 -56.85
N ALA A 84 16.42 22.10 -56.85
CA ALA A 84 15.70 22.55 -55.67
C ALA A 84 14.68 21.51 -55.18
N GLY A 85 13.94 20.88 -56.09
CA GLY A 85 13.01 19.80 -55.76
C GLY A 85 13.70 18.57 -55.20
N LEU A 86 14.86 18.20 -55.78
CA LEU A 86 15.71 17.12 -55.26
C LEU A 86 16.27 17.45 -53.87
N ALA A 87 16.69 18.69 -53.62
CA ALA A 87 17.16 19.13 -52.32
C ALA A 87 16.04 19.09 -51.26
N ALA A 88 14.82 19.51 -51.64
CA ALA A 88 13.65 19.41 -50.79
C ALA A 88 13.36 17.97 -50.36
N TRP A 89 13.46 17.05 -51.30
CA TRP A 89 13.18 15.63 -51.05
C TRP A 89 14.30 14.92 -50.30
N ALA A 90 15.56 15.21 -50.65
CA ALA A 90 16.73 14.55 -50.05
C ALA A 90 16.99 15.01 -48.62
N LEU A 91 16.63 16.25 -48.28
CA LEU A 91 16.89 16.86 -46.98
C LEU A 91 15.63 17.09 -46.16
N GLY A 92 14.44 17.02 -46.76
CA GLY A 92 13.17 17.09 -46.03
C GLY A 92 12.95 15.85 -45.19
N GLY A 93 12.56 16.04 -43.93
CA GLY A 93 12.31 14.97 -43.00
C GLY A 93 11.22 15.29 -41.99
N SER A 94 10.96 14.33 -41.12
CA SER A 94 10.20 14.57 -39.91
C SER A 94 11.14 14.45 -38.72
N THR A 95 11.15 15.44 -37.85
CA THR A 95 11.90 15.36 -36.61
C THR A 95 11.07 14.60 -35.58
N MET A 96 11.64 13.52 -35.04
CA MET A 96 11.00 12.69 -34.03
C MET A 96 11.45 13.15 -32.64
N THR A 97 10.54 13.73 -31.87
CA THR A 97 10.83 14.08 -30.47
C THR A 97 10.21 13.05 -29.52
N PRO A 98 11.02 12.38 -28.68
CA PRO A 98 10.49 11.48 -27.67
C PRO A 98 9.99 12.29 -26.48
N VAL A 99 8.67 12.40 -26.34
CA VAL A 99 8.03 12.98 -25.16
C VAL A 99 7.78 11.85 -24.16
N VAL A 100 8.30 11.99 -22.95
CA VAL A 100 8.14 10.99 -21.91
C VAL A 100 7.46 11.56 -20.68
N GLU A 101 6.22 11.16 -20.47
CA GLU A 101 5.39 11.58 -19.35
C GLU A 101 5.40 10.51 -18.24
N THR A 102 5.45 10.97 -16.98
CA THR A 102 5.41 10.09 -15.81
C THR A 102 4.10 10.30 -15.08
N HIS A 103 3.21 9.31 -15.13
CA HIS A 103 1.94 9.36 -14.41
C HIS A 103 2.07 8.67 -13.05
N LYS A 104 1.53 9.31 -12.02
CA LYS A 104 1.56 8.82 -10.63
C LYS A 104 0.13 8.48 -10.19
N ILE A 105 -0.12 7.21 -9.88
CA ILE A 105 -1.38 6.74 -9.30
C ILE A 105 -1.18 6.59 -7.79
N PRO A 106 -1.95 7.31 -6.95
CA PRO A 106 -1.83 7.20 -5.49
C PRO A 106 -2.30 5.82 -5.02
N GLY A 107 -1.58 5.27 -4.05
CA GLY A 107 -1.99 4.09 -3.31
C GLY A 107 -2.83 4.48 -2.09
N THR A 108 -3.63 3.54 -1.61
CA THR A 108 -4.43 3.70 -0.39
C THR A 108 -4.35 2.44 0.45
N VAL A 109 -4.18 2.59 1.76
CA VAL A 109 -4.30 1.48 2.71
C VAL A 109 -5.25 1.87 3.82
N THR A 110 -6.18 0.97 4.14
CA THR A 110 -7.09 1.08 5.26
C THR A 110 -7.00 -0.16 6.13
N LEU A 111 -7.02 0.06 7.44
CA LEU A 111 -7.01 -0.97 8.46
C LEU A 111 -8.06 -0.61 9.51
N SER A 112 -9.03 -1.50 9.72
CA SER A 112 -10.08 -1.34 10.72
C SER A 112 -10.08 -2.54 11.65
N ILE A 113 -10.04 -2.28 12.96
CA ILE A 113 -10.12 -3.30 14.01
C ILE A 113 -11.33 -2.96 14.87
N GLY A 114 -12.28 -3.88 14.96
CA GLY A 114 -13.52 -3.71 15.72
C GLY A 114 -13.68 -4.73 16.83
N GLY A 115 -14.58 -4.46 17.77
CA GLY A 115 -14.90 -5.36 18.89
C GLY A 115 -13.80 -5.41 19.95
N LEU A 116 -13.08 -4.31 20.17
CA LEU A 116 -12.03 -4.21 21.17
C LEU A 116 -12.61 -3.71 22.50
N ARG A 117 -12.04 -4.17 23.61
CA ARG A 117 -12.40 -3.69 24.95
C ARG A 117 -11.41 -2.67 25.47
N THR A 118 -11.90 -1.49 25.82
CA THR A 118 -11.16 -0.46 26.56
C THR A 118 -11.73 -0.37 27.98
N SER A 119 -11.00 0.24 28.92
CA SER A 119 -11.51 0.53 30.28
C SER A 119 -12.84 1.29 30.26
N ASP A 120 -13.00 2.21 29.30
CA ASP A 120 -14.16 3.10 29.22
C ASP A 120 -15.23 2.64 28.21
N ASN A 121 -14.89 1.77 27.26
CA ASN A 121 -15.82 1.34 26.21
C ASN A 121 -15.68 -0.16 25.91
N PRO A 122 -16.75 -0.95 26.09
CA PRO A 122 -16.71 -2.39 25.81
C PRO A 122 -16.68 -2.76 24.32
N ASP A 123 -16.99 -1.83 23.41
CA ASP A 123 -17.00 -2.01 21.95
C ASP A 123 -16.25 -0.87 21.23
N ALA A 124 -14.97 -0.74 21.54
CA ALA A 124 -14.08 0.19 20.85
C ALA A 124 -13.74 -0.31 19.43
N SER A 125 -13.61 0.64 18.50
CA SER A 125 -13.11 0.39 17.15
C SER A 125 -11.96 1.34 16.83
N LEU A 126 -10.94 0.79 16.17
CA LEU A 126 -9.75 1.50 15.74
C LEU A 126 -9.71 1.51 14.22
N ARG A 127 -9.43 2.67 13.64
CA ARG A 127 -9.34 2.86 12.20
C ARG A 127 -8.04 3.59 11.87
N TYR A 128 -7.25 2.97 11.01
CA TYR A 128 -6.07 3.55 10.40
C TYR A 128 -6.30 3.67 8.90
N ARG A 129 -5.95 4.82 8.35
CA ARG A 129 -6.02 5.11 6.92
C ARG A 129 -4.79 5.90 6.53
N GLU A 130 -4.15 5.45 5.46
CA GLU A 130 -2.99 6.09 4.86
C GLU A 130 -3.23 6.20 3.35
N ASP A 131 -3.12 7.43 2.84
CA ASP A 131 -3.27 7.74 1.43
C ASP A 131 -1.92 8.34 0.94
N GLY A 132 -1.32 7.81 -0.13
CA GLY A 132 -0.02 8.28 -0.60
C GLY A 132 0.62 7.45 -1.72
N GLN A 133 1.73 7.93 -2.29
CA GLN A 133 2.50 7.13 -3.26
C GLN A 133 3.29 5.99 -2.60
N CYS A 134 3.82 6.23 -1.40
CA CYS A 134 4.56 5.26 -0.61
C CYS A 134 3.69 4.86 0.58
N VAL A 135 2.85 3.84 0.41
CA VAL A 135 2.02 3.31 1.49
C VAL A 135 2.64 2.02 2.01
N GLN A 136 2.65 1.84 3.34
CA GLN A 136 3.26 0.67 4.00
C GLN A 136 2.37 -0.59 3.92
N VAL A 137 2.01 -1.01 2.70
CA VAL A 137 1.09 -2.14 2.46
C VAL A 137 1.59 -3.42 3.13
N ASP A 138 2.86 -3.78 2.95
CA ASP A 138 3.43 -5.02 3.47
C ASP A 138 3.50 -5.06 5.00
N ALA A 139 3.81 -3.92 5.63
CA ALA A 139 3.86 -3.81 7.09
C ALA A 139 2.47 -3.98 7.70
N ILE A 140 1.46 -3.33 7.08
CA ILE A 140 0.07 -3.39 7.52
C ILE A 140 -0.52 -4.79 7.29
N GLN A 141 -0.16 -5.46 6.19
CA GLN A 141 -0.58 -6.83 5.94
C GLN A 141 -0.01 -7.79 6.99
N ARG A 142 1.30 -7.74 7.27
CA ARG A 142 1.94 -8.56 8.31
C ARG A 142 1.32 -8.31 9.68
N PHE A 143 1.04 -7.05 9.99
CA PHE A 143 0.35 -6.67 11.23
C PHE A 143 -1.06 -7.24 11.30
N ALA A 144 -1.82 -7.19 10.20
CA ALA A 144 -3.18 -7.73 10.13
C ALA A 144 -3.20 -9.26 10.30
N ASP A 145 -2.27 -9.97 9.68
CA ASP A 145 -2.13 -11.43 9.81
C ASP A 145 -1.84 -11.84 11.25
N VAL A 146 -0.91 -11.13 11.92
CA VAL A 146 -0.56 -11.38 13.33
C VAL A 146 -1.73 -11.05 14.26
N CYS A 147 -2.44 -9.94 14.04
CA CYS A 147 -3.66 -9.61 14.78
C CYS A 147 -4.72 -10.70 14.62
N LEU A 148 -4.94 -11.17 13.40
CA LEU A 148 -5.93 -12.20 13.09
C LEU A 148 -5.58 -13.53 13.78
N ALA A 149 -4.30 -13.90 13.83
CA ALA A 149 -3.82 -15.06 14.57
C ALA A 149 -4.07 -14.92 16.09
N ALA A 150 -3.81 -13.75 16.66
CA ALA A 150 -4.08 -13.47 18.08
C ALA A 150 -5.59 -13.52 18.41
N ILE A 151 -6.44 -12.94 17.57
CA ILE A 151 -7.90 -13.00 17.72
C ILE A 151 -8.40 -14.45 17.66
N LYS A 152 -7.89 -15.26 16.73
CA LYS A 152 -8.24 -16.69 16.65
C LYS A 152 -7.84 -17.44 17.92
N ALA A 153 -6.62 -17.23 18.42
CA ALA A 153 -6.16 -17.84 19.67
C ALA A 153 -7.03 -17.43 20.87
N CYS A 154 -7.43 -16.15 20.95
CA CYS A 154 -8.33 -15.68 21.99
C CYS A 154 -9.72 -16.34 21.89
N ARG A 155 -10.27 -16.49 20.68
CA ARG A 155 -11.55 -17.17 20.44
C ARG A 155 -11.51 -18.66 20.79
N GLU A 156 -10.40 -19.34 20.50
CA GLU A 156 -10.19 -20.74 20.88
C GLU A 156 -10.13 -20.89 22.42
N ALA A 157 -9.42 -19.98 23.10
CA ALA A 157 -9.34 -19.98 24.56
C ALA A 157 -10.70 -19.75 25.24
N HIS A 158 -11.60 -18.97 24.60
CA HIS A 158 -12.95 -18.70 25.10
C HIS A 158 -14.00 -19.71 24.60
N SER A 159 -13.65 -20.62 23.69
CA SER A 159 -14.59 -21.63 23.20
C SER A 159 -14.84 -22.71 24.26
N PRO A 160 -16.11 -23.06 24.55
CA PRO A 160 -16.47 -23.96 25.65
C PRO A 160 -15.93 -25.39 25.51
N ALA A 161 -15.49 -25.80 24.31
CA ALA A 161 -14.89 -27.10 24.03
C ALA A 161 -13.54 -27.34 24.74
N ALA A 162 -12.78 -26.27 25.06
CA ALA A 162 -11.54 -26.38 25.83
C ALA A 162 -11.79 -26.77 27.30
N SER A 163 -12.92 -26.32 27.87
CA SER A 163 -13.30 -26.68 29.25
C SER A 163 -13.69 -28.16 29.37
N THR A 164 -14.33 -28.72 28.33
CA THR A 164 -14.75 -30.13 28.31
C THR A 164 -13.56 -31.08 28.19
N ARG A 165 -12.49 -30.68 27.48
CA ARG A 165 -11.27 -31.48 27.33
C ARG A 165 -10.42 -31.52 28.60
N SER A 166 -10.40 -30.43 29.37
CA SER A 166 -9.77 -30.37 30.69
C SER A 166 -10.54 -31.21 31.74
N ARG A 167 -11.88 -31.16 31.71
CA ARG A 167 -12.73 -31.94 32.63
C ARG A 167 -12.70 -33.46 32.38
N ARG A 168 -12.47 -33.88 31.13
CA ARG A 168 -12.33 -35.32 30.78
C ARG A 168 -10.97 -35.91 31.19
N ARG A 169 -9.93 -35.09 31.32
CA ARG A 169 -8.59 -35.53 31.76
C ARG A 169 -8.48 -35.69 33.28
N THR A 170 -9.28 -34.96 34.05
CA THR A 170 -9.29 -35.02 35.52
C THR A 170 -10.20 -36.11 36.08
N ASN A 171 -11.22 -36.56 35.33
CA ASN A 171 -12.11 -37.65 35.75
C ASN A 171 -11.59 -39.07 35.41
N GLY A 172 -10.42 -39.21 34.79
CA GLY A 172 -9.81 -40.51 34.46
C GLY A 172 -8.84 -41.08 35.50
N ARG A 173 -8.72 -40.44 36.67
CA ARG A 173 -7.85 -40.89 37.76
C ARG A 173 -8.62 -40.90 39.09
N ARG A 174 -9.39 -41.96 39.32
CA ARG A 174 -9.60 -42.48 40.67
C ARG A 174 -9.37 -44.00 40.64
N PRO A 175 -8.67 -44.56 41.64
CA PRO A 175 -8.35 -45.98 41.73
C PRO A 175 -9.60 -46.85 41.92
#